data_AF-R7QW11-F1
#
_entry.id   AF-R7QW11-F1
#
_cell.length_a   1.000
_cell.length_b   1.000
_cell.length_c   1.000
_cell.angle_alpha   90.00
_cell.angle_beta   90.00
_cell.angle_gamma   90.00
#
_symmetry.space_group_name_H-M   'P 1'
#
loop_
_entity.id
_entity.type
_entity.pdbx_description
1 polymer ?
#
loop_
_entity_poly.entity_id
_entity_poly.type
_entity_poly.pdbx_seq_one_letter_code
_entity_poly.pdbx_strand_id
1 'polypeptide(L)'
;MAALKISYKIYLEAEDVSQSRIQSCTSFVDEIVKNHANPYIARAEVTNENDMDDFIVRLYADEEITEDVCDSENDAKAFVDDMVDLLFDIAHMHSFLDMEGSFSMELDGERKAYTFRSESGDSLCDFEEEN
;
A
#
# COMPACT_ATOMS: atom_id res chain seq x y z
N MET A 1 -18.65 12.22 -17.05
CA MET A 1 -17.36 11.52 -16.99
C MET A 1 -16.58 12.25 -15.93
N ALA A 2 -16.37 11.59 -14.80
CA ALA A 2 -15.69 12.19 -13.65
C ALA A 2 -14.18 12.13 -13.90
N ALA A 3 -13.48 13.21 -13.56
CA ALA A 3 -12.02 13.17 -13.46
C ALA A 3 -11.62 12.37 -12.21
N LEU A 4 -10.53 11.60 -12.33
CA LEU A 4 -9.98 10.80 -11.25
C LEU A 4 -8.54 11.23 -10.98
N LYS A 5 -8.19 11.36 -9.70
CA LYS A 5 -6.80 11.40 -9.24
C LYS A 5 -6.63 10.42 -8.09
N ILE A 6 -5.62 9.59 -8.17
CA ILE A 6 -5.21 8.69 -7.08
C ILE A 6 -3.74 8.94 -6.81
N SER A 7 -3.36 8.96 -5.54
CA SER A 7 -1.96 9.00 -5.15
C SER A 7 -1.80 8.17 -3.89
N TYR A 8 -0.80 7.29 -3.85
CA TYR A 8 -0.48 6.55 -2.65
C TYR A 8 1.02 6.29 -2.52
N LYS A 9 1.44 6.11 -1.27
CA LYS A 9 2.80 5.82 -0.82
C LYS A 9 2.70 4.87 0.35
N ILE A 10 3.36 3.73 0.23
CA ILE A 10 3.40 2.66 1.24
C ILE A 10 4.87 2.41 1.53
N TYR A 11 5.24 2.50 2.80
CA TYR A 11 6.55 2.16 3.31
C TYR A 11 6.43 1.01 4.29
N LEU A 12 7.26 -0.02 4.08
CA LEU A 12 7.35 -1.20 4.93
C LEU A 12 8.80 -1.37 5.37
N GLU A 13 9.04 -1.38 6.67
CA GLU A 13 10.37 -1.55 7.25
C GLU A 13 10.36 -2.59 8.38
N ALA A 14 11.45 -3.34 8.52
CA ALA A 14 11.73 -4.08 9.74
C ALA A 14 13.23 -4.37 9.85
N GLU A 15 13.74 -4.36 11.07
CA GLU A 15 15.11 -4.76 11.41
C GLU A 15 15.12 -6.16 12.06
N ASP A 16 16.29 -6.77 12.18
CA ASP A 16 16.49 -8.09 12.81
C ASP A 16 15.64 -9.22 12.17
N VAL A 17 15.41 -9.15 10.86
CA VAL A 17 14.59 -10.11 10.12
C VAL A 17 15.45 -11.17 9.43
N SER A 18 15.14 -12.45 9.63
CA SER A 18 15.86 -13.54 8.96
C SER A 18 15.73 -13.45 7.43
N GLN A 19 16.80 -13.74 6.68
CA GLN A 19 16.80 -13.66 5.21
C GLN A 19 15.63 -14.41 4.54
N SER A 20 15.20 -15.54 5.10
CA SER A 20 14.03 -16.28 4.62
C SER A 20 12.71 -15.50 4.76
N ARG A 21 12.56 -14.73 5.85
CA ARG A 21 11.40 -13.86 6.09
C ARG A 21 11.45 -12.64 5.17
N ILE A 22 12.63 -12.05 4.97
CA ILE A 22 12.84 -10.97 3.99
C ILE A 22 12.35 -11.40 2.60
N GLN A 23 12.82 -12.56 2.12
CA GLN A 23 12.44 -13.10 0.81
C GLN A 23 10.95 -13.43 0.71
N SER A 24 10.38 -14.03 1.77
CA SER A 24 8.96 -14.37 1.81
C SER A 24 8.08 -13.13 1.80
N CYS A 25 8.43 -12.10 2.59
CA CYS A 25 7.71 -10.83 2.65
C CYS A 25 7.77 -10.08 1.32
N THR A 26 8.96 -9.95 0.75
CA THR A 26 9.14 -9.31 -0.56
C THR A 26 8.28 -9.98 -1.63
N SER A 27 8.34 -11.31 -1.72
CA SER A 27 7.55 -12.05 -2.71
C SER A 27 6.05 -11.90 -2.48
N PHE A 28 5.62 -11.89 -1.21
CA PHE A 28 4.22 -11.72 -0.87
C PHE A 28 3.70 -10.33 -1.26
N VAL A 29 4.39 -9.26 -0.84
CA VAL A 29 4.00 -7.87 -1.14
C VAL A 29 3.98 -7.64 -2.64
N ASP A 30 4.98 -8.12 -3.37
CA ASP A 30 5.03 -8.01 -4.84
C ASP A 30 3.83 -8.70 -5.51
N GLU A 31 3.48 -9.91 -5.06
CA GLU A 31 2.39 -10.70 -5.61
C GLU A 31 1.01 -10.09 -5.34
N ILE A 32 0.72 -9.67 -4.10
CA ILE A 32 -0.60 -9.12 -3.74
C ILE A 32 -0.84 -7.74 -4.36
N VAL A 33 0.21 -6.93 -4.54
CA VAL A 33 0.10 -5.63 -5.20
C VAL A 33 -0.11 -5.85 -6.70
N LYS A 34 0.77 -6.58 -7.38
CA LYS A 34 0.70 -6.78 -8.84
C LYS A 34 -0.56 -7.51 -9.31
N ASN A 35 -1.09 -8.42 -8.51
CA ASN A 35 -2.29 -9.18 -8.83
C ASN A 35 -3.53 -8.67 -8.11
N HIS A 36 -3.49 -7.46 -7.54
CA HIS A 36 -4.64 -6.88 -6.86
C HIS A 36 -5.83 -6.76 -7.83
N ALA A 37 -7.04 -7.05 -7.34
CA ALA A 37 -8.25 -6.98 -8.17
C ALA A 37 -8.54 -5.56 -8.68
N ASN A 38 -8.24 -4.56 -7.84
CA ASN A 38 -8.31 -3.15 -8.18
C ASN A 38 -7.13 -2.74 -9.09
N PRO A 39 -7.38 -2.35 -10.36
CA PRO A 39 -6.32 -2.00 -11.30
C PRO A 39 -5.52 -0.76 -10.89
N TYR A 40 -6.05 0.14 -10.06
CA TYR A 40 -5.32 1.32 -9.60
C TYR A 40 -4.28 0.98 -8.53
N ILE A 41 -4.49 -0.09 -7.76
CA ILE A 41 -3.52 -0.64 -6.82
C ILE A 41 -2.48 -1.49 -7.57
N ALA A 42 -2.92 -2.30 -8.54
CA ALA A 42 -2.04 -3.16 -9.33
C ALA A 42 -1.07 -2.41 -10.25
N ARG A 43 -1.23 -1.09 -10.40
CA ARG A 43 -0.30 -0.23 -11.15
C ARG A 43 1.00 0.05 -10.39
N ALA A 44 1.02 -0.03 -9.06
CA ALA A 44 2.22 0.30 -8.30
C ALA A 44 3.38 -0.64 -8.61
N GLU A 45 4.57 -0.05 -8.71
CA GLU A 45 5.83 -0.77 -8.71
C GLU A 45 6.36 -0.88 -7.29
N VAL A 46 6.56 -2.11 -6.81
CA VAL A 46 7.19 -2.37 -5.51
C VAL A 46 8.70 -2.26 -5.67
N THR A 47 9.28 -1.22 -5.09
CA THR A 47 10.72 -1.03 -4.98
C THR A 47 11.25 -1.82 -3.78
N ASN A 48 12.30 -2.61 -4.02
CA ASN A 48 12.96 -3.43 -3.02
C ASN A 48 14.34 -2.86 -2.67
N GLU A 49 14.48 -2.37 -1.44
CA GLU A 49 15.73 -1.84 -0.87
C GLU A 49 16.21 -2.67 0.34
N ASN A 50 15.84 -3.94 0.41
CA ASN A 50 16.24 -4.82 1.51
C ASN A 50 17.76 -4.92 1.63
N ASP A 51 18.25 -4.96 2.86
CA ASP A 51 19.65 -5.25 3.17
C ASP A 51 19.75 -6.65 3.80
N MET A 52 20.23 -7.62 3.03
CA MET A 52 20.34 -9.00 3.49
C MET A 52 21.51 -9.23 4.45
N ASP A 53 22.52 -8.37 4.42
CA ASP A 53 23.71 -8.47 5.27
C ASP A 53 23.41 -7.84 6.64
N ASP A 54 22.65 -6.75 6.67
CA ASP A 54 22.21 -6.07 7.89
C ASP A 54 20.87 -6.58 8.43
N PHE A 55 20.25 -7.59 7.79
CA PHE A 55 18.97 -8.20 8.20
C PHE A 55 17.79 -7.23 8.22
N ILE A 56 17.75 -6.31 7.25
CA ILE A 56 16.74 -5.26 7.15
C ILE A 56 15.81 -5.53 5.94
N VAL A 57 14.51 -5.45 6.19
CA VAL A 57 13.48 -5.35 5.14
C VAL A 57 13.18 -3.87 4.91
N ARG A 58 13.22 -3.42 3.65
CA ARG A 58 12.76 -2.11 3.21
C ARG A 58 12.09 -2.23 1.86
N LEU A 59 10.77 -2.05 1.85
CA LEU A 59 9.96 -2.06 0.63
C LEU A 59 9.19 -0.75 0.53
N TYR A 60 9.11 -0.23 -0.69
CA TYR A 60 8.36 0.97 -1.01
C TYR A 60 7.42 0.68 -2.16
N ALA A 61 6.19 1.17 -2.10
CA ALA A 61 5.27 1.18 -3.23
C ALA A 61 4.59 2.54 -3.30
N ASP A 62 4.78 3.24 -4.42
CA ASP A 62 4.12 4.51 -4.67
C ASP A 62 3.61 4.59 -6.10
N GLU A 63 2.54 5.37 -6.28
CA GLU A 63 1.96 5.60 -7.59
C GLU A 63 1.13 6.89 -7.58
N GLU A 64 1.14 7.60 -8.71
CA GLU A 64 0.30 8.78 -8.96
C GLU A 64 -0.46 8.61 -10.29
N ILE A 65 -1.79 8.52 -10.21
CA ILE A 65 -2.67 8.30 -11.35
C ILE A 65 -3.52 9.56 -11.54
N THR A 66 -3.60 10.04 -12.78
CA THR A 66 -4.51 11.12 -13.16
C THR A 66 -5.20 10.75 -14.46
N GLU A 67 -6.54 10.76 -14.44
CA GLU A 67 -7.38 10.45 -15.58
C GLU A 67 -8.39 11.58 -15.78
N ASP A 68 -8.40 12.18 -16.98
CA ASP A 68 -9.39 13.19 -17.36
C ASP A 68 -10.81 12.61 -17.40
N VAL A 69 -10.89 11.31 -17.70
CA VAL A 69 -12.10 10.50 -17.70
C VAL A 69 -11.75 9.20 -17.00
N CYS A 70 -12.33 8.97 -15.82
CA CYS A 70 -12.15 7.75 -15.05
C CYS A 70 -12.50 6.51 -15.89
N ASP A 71 -11.53 5.60 -16.03
CA ASP A 71 -11.69 4.37 -16.82
C ASP A 71 -12.63 3.37 -16.14
N SER A 72 -12.52 3.27 -14.80
CA SER A 72 -13.39 2.41 -13.98
C SER A 72 -13.84 3.12 -12.71
N GLU A 73 -15.10 3.55 -12.72
CA GLU A 73 -15.71 4.26 -11.59
C GLU A 73 -15.96 3.34 -10.39
N ASN A 74 -16.24 2.05 -10.63
CA ASN A 74 -16.45 1.09 -9.55
C ASN A 74 -15.16 0.83 -8.78
N ASP A 75 -14.06 0.59 -9.48
CA ASP A 75 -12.75 0.38 -8.86
C ASP A 75 -12.26 1.65 -8.18
N ALA A 76 -12.56 2.83 -8.75
CA ALA A 76 -12.20 4.10 -8.12
C ALA A 76 -12.92 4.28 -6.79
N LYS A 77 -14.22 3.96 -6.74
CA LYS A 77 -15.03 4.04 -5.51
C LYS A 77 -14.60 3.02 -4.46
N ALA A 78 -14.20 1.83 -4.88
CA ALA A 78 -13.72 0.77 -4.00
C ALA A 78 -12.28 0.99 -3.51
N PHE A 79 -11.50 1.86 -4.18
CA PHE A 79 -10.07 2.05 -3.91
C PHE A 79 -9.71 2.22 -2.42
N VAL A 80 -10.47 3.02 -1.68
CA VAL A 80 -10.20 3.26 -0.26
C VAL A 80 -10.36 1.98 0.56
N ASP A 81 -11.46 1.26 0.37
CA ASP A 81 -11.74 0.01 1.10
C ASP A 81 -10.73 -1.07 0.70
N ASP A 82 -10.44 -1.19 -0.60
CA ASP A 82 -9.46 -2.12 -1.15
C ASP A 82 -8.04 -1.86 -0.63
N MET A 83 -7.63 -0.60 -0.52
CA MET A 83 -6.33 -0.22 0.04
C MET A 83 -6.23 -0.55 1.53
N VAL A 84 -7.32 -0.31 2.28
CA VAL A 84 -7.39 -0.67 3.70
C VAL A 84 -7.27 -2.18 3.89
N ASP A 85 -7.99 -2.97 3.11
CA ASP A 85 -7.92 -4.44 3.16
C ASP A 85 -6.52 -4.96 2.80
N LEU A 86 -5.89 -4.40 1.75
CA LEU A 86 -4.50 -4.73 1.39
C LEU A 86 -3.53 -4.49 2.54
N LEU A 87 -3.62 -3.33 3.20
CA LEU A 87 -2.73 -2.96 4.30
C LEU A 87 -2.96 -3.86 5.52
N PHE A 88 -4.21 -4.23 5.82
CA PHE A 88 -4.51 -5.20 6.86
C PHE A 88 -3.95 -6.60 6.55
N ASP A 89 -4.04 -7.06 5.30
CA ASP A 89 -3.48 -8.36 4.91
C ASP A 89 -1.95 -8.39 5.09
N ILE A 90 -1.26 -7.30 4.75
CA ILE A 90 0.19 -7.14 4.98
C ILE A 90 0.50 -7.17 6.48
N ALA A 91 -0.17 -6.34 7.29
CA ALA A 91 0.06 -6.29 8.74
C ALA A 91 -0.26 -7.62 9.42
N HIS A 92 -1.32 -8.31 8.98
CA HIS A 92 -1.71 -9.60 9.55
C HIS A 92 -0.70 -10.72 9.23
N MET A 93 -0.28 -10.83 7.97
CA MET A 93 0.65 -11.88 7.55
C MET A 93 2.10 -11.62 7.95
N HIS A 94 2.50 -10.36 7.97
CA HIS A 94 3.86 -9.92 8.23
C HIS A 94 3.90 -8.90 9.37
N SER A 95 3.27 -9.26 10.50
CA SER A 95 3.19 -8.40 11.70
C SER A 95 4.52 -7.97 12.30
N PHE A 96 5.66 -8.46 11.80
CA PHE A 96 6.97 -7.94 12.20
C PHE A 96 7.33 -6.62 11.51
N LEU A 97 6.55 -6.18 10.51
CA LEU A 97 6.76 -4.93 9.79
C LEU A 97 6.25 -3.75 10.60
N ASP A 98 7.05 -2.70 10.64
CA ASP A 98 6.56 -1.34 10.78
C ASP A 98 6.07 -0.88 9.40
N MET A 99 4.86 -0.31 9.38
CA MET A 99 4.22 0.17 8.16
C MET A 99 3.82 1.62 8.35
N GLU A 100 4.07 2.45 7.35
CA GLU A 100 3.55 3.81 7.32
C GLU A 100 3.34 4.29 5.89
N GLY A 101 2.50 5.31 5.73
CA GLY A 101 2.28 5.89 4.43
C GLY A 101 1.02 6.73 4.35
N SER A 102 0.62 6.98 3.10
CA SER A 102 -0.54 7.80 2.79
C SER A 102 -1.17 7.34 1.50
N PHE A 103 -2.48 7.46 1.38
CA PHE A 103 -3.19 7.28 0.12
C PHE A 103 -4.34 8.27 0.00
N SER A 104 -4.65 8.67 -1.22
CA SER A 104 -5.74 9.57 -1.51
C SER A 104 -6.39 9.24 -2.85
N MET A 105 -7.68 9.53 -2.92
CA MET A 105 -8.50 9.40 -4.12
C MET A 105 -9.40 10.62 -4.24
N GLU A 106 -9.40 11.24 -5.41
CA GLU A 106 -10.28 12.34 -5.80
C GLU A 106 -11.09 11.91 -7.02
N LEU A 107 -12.40 11.81 -6.88
CA LEU A 107 -13.33 11.49 -7.96
C LEU A 107 -14.38 12.58 -8.07
N ASP A 108 -14.50 13.19 -9.25
CA ASP A 108 -15.46 14.29 -9.51
C ASP A 108 -15.34 15.48 -8.54
N GLY A 109 -14.13 15.72 -8.01
CA GLY A 109 -13.85 16.78 -7.04
C GLY A 109 -14.11 16.41 -5.58
N GLU A 110 -14.63 15.21 -5.29
CA GLU A 110 -14.69 14.66 -3.95
C GLU A 110 -13.37 13.95 -3.63
N ARG A 111 -12.58 14.52 -2.72
CA ARG A 111 -11.30 13.96 -2.27
C ARG A 111 -11.44 13.28 -0.92
N LYS A 112 -10.87 12.09 -0.82
CA LYS A 112 -10.57 11.40 0.44
C LYS A 112 -9.07 11.17 0.51
N ALA A 113 -8.47 11.45 1.66
CA ALA A 113 -7.05 11.27 1.89
C ALA A 113 -6.84 10.70 3.29
N TYR A 114 -5.93 9.76 3.41
CA TYR A 114 -5.64 9.06 4.65
C TYR A 114 -4.14 8.90 4.81
N THR A 115 -3.67 9.02 6.04
CA THR A 115 -2.38 8.48 6.47
C THR A 115 -2.62 7.22 7.28
N PHE A 116 -1.70 6.28 7.20
CA PHE A 116 -1.77 5.05 7.98
C PHE A 116 -0.45 4.75 8.68
N ARG A 117 -0.54 4.01 9.78
CA ARG A 117 0.61 3.49 10.50
C ARG A 117 0.29 2.15 11.15
N SER A 118 1.26 1.25 11.20
CA SER A 118 1.22 0.01 11.98
C SER A 118 2.60 -0.20 12.58
N GLU A 119 2.66 -0.57 13.86
CA GLU A 119 3.93 -0.90 14.52
C GLU A 119 4.15 -2.41 14.55
N SER A 120 5.41 -2.82 14.54
CA SER A 120 5.79 -4.22 14.63
C SER A 120 5.18 -4.90 15.88
N GLY A 121 4.50 -6.01 15.63
CA GLY A 121 3.73 -6.78 16.59
C GLY A 121 2.23 -6.50 16.53
N ASP A 122 1.80 -5.42 15.88
CA ASP A 122 0.40 -5.15 15.62
C ASP A 122 -0.10 -5.93 14.39
N SER A 123 -1.34 -6.40 14.47
CA SER A 123 -2.04 -7.01 13.34
C SER A 123 -3.04 -6.05 12.70
N LEU A 124 -3.10 -4.80 13.19
CA LEU A 124 -4.00 -3.75 12.75
C LEU A 124 -3.19 -2.55 12.23
N CYS A 125 -3.79 -1.83 11.30
CA CYS A 125 -3.31 -0.51 10.86
C CYS A 125 -4.22 0.57 11.43
N ASP A 126 -3.62 1.60 12.00
CA ASP A 126 -4.30 2.83 12.36
C ASP A 126 -4.42 3.72 11.13
N PHE A 127 -5.60 4.31 10.91
CA PHE A 127 -5.88 5.20 9.79
C PHE A 127 -6.39 6.54 10.30
N GLU A 128 -5.82 7.64 9.80
CA GLU A 128 -6.25 9.00 10.07
C GLU A 128 -6.66 9.68 8.78
N GLU A 129 -7.88 10.24 8.73
CA GLU A 129 -8.37 11.01 7.59
C GLU A 129 -7.75 12.42 7.58
N GLU A 130 -7.14 12.80 6.46
CA GLU A 130 -6.61 14.15 6.26
C GLU A 130 -7.75 15.11 5.86
N ASN A 131 -7.91 16.21 6.61
CA ASN A 131 -8.92 17.25 6.36
C ASN A 131 -8.46 18.29 5.33
#